data_AF-A0A7C3JZX5-F1
#
_entry.id   AF-A0A7C3JZX5-F1
#
_cell.length_a   1.000
_cell.length_b   1.000
_cell.length_c   1.000
_cell.angle_alpha   90.00
_cell.angle_beta   90.00
_cell.angle_gamma   90.00
#
_symmetry.space_group_name_H-M   'P 1'
#
loop_
_entity.id
_entity.type
_entity.pdbx_description
1 polymer ?
#
loop_
_entity_poly.entity_id
_entity_poly.type
_entity_poly.pdbx_seq_one_letter_code
_entity_poly.pdbx_strand_id
1 'polypeptide(L)'
;MERAASDFGKALSVDAEAIGRPGQRRFRLIVRGEYLAASIWMEKEQLAGIGEWLDQMIERLDREQPPEPDVDPLAVPETFDVEFRASQIGLGYVAEDGLFAVHVFDEDGPGGTPAFRCLLSRGQGRVLVRKIASVVAAGRPTCPLCDLPIDPDGHVCPRSNGHQPVRT
;
A
#
# COMPACT_ATOMS: atom_id res chain seq x y z
N MET A 1 -26.30 3.09 0.51
CA MET A 1 -24.88 2.73 0.39
C MET A 1 -24.81 1.31 -0.12
N GLU A 2 -24.34 1.14 -1.34
CA GLU A 2 -24.22 -0.17 -2.01
C GLU A 2 -23.17 -1.04 -1.25
N ARG A 3 -23.49 -2.31 -1.01
CA ARG A 3 -22.61 -3.24 -0.29
C ARG A 3 -21.48 -3.68 -1.22
N ALA A 4 -20.26 -3.75 -0.70
CA ALA A 4 -19.15 -4.28 -1.47
C ALA A 4 -19.36 -5.77 -1.79
N ALA A 5 -18.85 -6.23 -2.93
CA ALA A 5 -18.92 -7.65 -3.30
C ALA A 5 -18.21 -8.53 -2.25
N SER A 6 -17.04 -8.07 -1.77
CA SER A 6 -16.29 -8.65 -0.67
C SER A 6 -16.20 -7.66 0.50
N ASP A 7 -17.04 -7.84 1.52
CA ASP A 7 -16.97 -7.04 2.76
C ASP A 7 -16.28 -7.86 3.87
N PHE A 8 -15.10 -7.40 4.27
CA PHE A 8 -14.27 -8.05 5.30
C PHE A 8 -14.60 -7.54 6.71
N GLY A 9 -15.48 -6.56 6.88
CA GLY A 9 -15.76 -5.95 8.17
C GLY A 9 -14.48 -5.40 8.81
N LYS A 10 -14.26 -5.68 10.11
CA LYS A 10 -13.02 -5.30 10.80
C LYS A 10 -11.89 -6.27 10.39
N ALA A 11 -10.84 -5.73 9.78
CA ALA A 11 -9.67 -6.50 9.40
C ALA A 11 -8.95 -7.04 10.65
N LEU A 12 -8.58 -8.32 10.64
CA LEU A 12 -7.67 -8.90 11.63
C LEU A 12 -6.24 -8.41 11.42
N SER A 13 -5.84 -8.25 10.16
CA SER A 13 -4.52 -7.76 9.78
C SER A 13 -4.59 -6.99 8.47
N VAL A 14 -3.76 -5.96 8.34
CA VAL A 14 -3.54 -5.24 7.09
C VAL A 14 -2.04 -5.02 6.92
N ASP A 15 -1.53 -5.28 5.73
CA ASP A 15 -0.13 -5.09 5.39
C ASP A 15 0.03 -4.56 3.96
N ALA A 16 1.20 -4.02 3.64
CA ALA A 16 1.54 -3.55 2.31
C ALA A 16 2.85 -4.18 1.83
N GLU A 17 2.90 -4.57 0.55
CA GLU A 17 4.05 -5.22 -0.04
C GLU A 17 4.37 -4.64 -1.42
N ALA A 18 5.65 -4.65 -1.77
CA ALA A 18 6.12 -4.38 -3.13
C ALA A 18 6.96 -5.56 -3.64
N ILE A 19 6.55 -6.17 -4.74
CA ILE A 19 7.18 -7.36 -5.32
C ILE A 19 7.89 -6.97 -6.61
N GLY A 20 9.14 -7.41 -6.78
CA GLY A 20 9.95 -7.20 -7.98
C GLY A 20 11.16 -6.28 -7.80
N ARG A 21 11.90 -6.07 -8.89
CA ARG A 21 13.09 -5.22 -8.91
C ARG A 21 12.72 -3.74 -8.88
N PRO A 22 13.51 -2.85 -8.24
CA PRO A 22 13.28 -1.41 -8.30
C PRO A 22 13.04 -0.91 -9.74
N GLY A 23 11.96 -0.15 -9.95
CA GLY A 23 11.53 0.30 -11.28
C GLY A 23 10.54 -0.63 -12.01
N GLN A 24 10.41 -1.89 -11.58
CA GLN A 24 9.44 -2.88 -12.09
C GLN A 24 8.63 -3.51 -10.95
N ARG A 25 8.49 -2.79 -9.84
CA ARG A 25 7.75 -3.28 -8.68
C ARG A 25 6.26 -3.18 -8.91
N ARG A 26 5.56 -4.21 -8.45
CA ARG A 26 4.11 -4.20 -8.29
C ARG A 26 3.78 -4.05 -6.82
N PHE A 27 2.81 -3.20 -6.52
CA PHE A 27 2.41 -2.89 -5.17
C PHE A 27 1.09 -3.58 -4.86
N ARG A 28 0.93 -4.06 -3.63
CA ARG A 28 -0.34 -4.62 -3.18
C ARG A 28 -0.63 -4.28 -1.72
N LEU A 29 -1.92 -4.18 -1.43
CA LEU A 29 -2.45 -4.19 -0.08
C LEU A 29 -2.92 -5.61 0.24
N ILE A 30 -2.48 -6.14 1.37
CA ILE A 30 -2.86 -7.45 1.88
C ILE A 30 -3.78 -7.24 3.07
N VAL A 31 -4.98 -7.82 3.03
CA VAL A 31 -5.94 -7.73 4.14
C VAL A 31 -6.37 -9.12 4.55
N ARG A 32 -6.35 -9.39 5.87
CA ARG A 32 -6.88 -10.62 6.44
C ARG A 32 -8.14 -10.30 7.24
N GLY A 33 -9.24 -10.95 6.90
CA GLY A 33 -10.43 -11.04 7.73
C GLY A 33 -10.38 -12.30 8.59
N GLU A 34 -11.51 -12.62 9.24
CA GLU A 34 -11.64 -13.80 10.11
C GLU A 34 -11.53 -15.12 9.33
N TYR A 35 -12.09 -15.17 8.12
CA TYR A 35 -12.18 -16.38 7.31
C TYR A 35 -11.58 -16.25 5.91
N LEU A 36 -11.26 -15.04 5.49
CA LEU A 36 -10.85 -14.73 4.11
C LEU A 36 -9.59 -13.87 4.11
N ALA A 37 -8.81 -13.97 3.05
CA ALA A 37 -7.67 -13.10 2.76
C ALA A 37 -7.81 -12.45 1.38
N ALA A 38 -7.41 -11.18 1.28
CA ALA A 38 -7.40 -10.42 0.05
C ALA A 38 -5.99 -9.94 -0.30
N SER A 39 -5.62 -10.02 -1.57
CA SER A 39 -4.43 -9.43 -2.18
C SER A 39 -4.86 -8.47 -3.28
N ILE A 40 -4.76 -7.16 -3.02
CA ILE A 40 -5.29 -6.14 -3.91
C ILE A 40 -4.10 -5.43 -4.56
N TRP A 41 -3.88 -5.70 -5.84
CA TRP A 41 -2.83 -5.07 -6.63
C TRP A 41 -3.19 -3.63 -6.96
N MET A 42 -2.24 -2.70 -6.90
CA MET A 42 -2.50 -1.28 -7.13
C MET A 42 -1.25 -0.54 -7.64
N GLU A 43 -1.46 0.67 -8.15
CA GLU A 43 -0.38 1.57 -8.53
C GLU A 43 0.36 2.11 -7.30
N LYS A 44 1.61 2.53 -7.51
CA LYS A 44 2.44 3.11 -6.45
C LYS A 44 1.77 4.33 -5.82
N GLU A 45 1.19 5.19 -6.65
CA GLU A 45 0.55 6.44 -6.25
C GLU A 45 -0.72 6.17 -5.43
N GLN A 46 -1.48 5.12 -5.76
CA GLN A 46 -2.64 4.71 -4.97
C GLN A 46 -2.22 4.22 -3.58
N LEU A 47 -1.19 3.36 -3.50
CA LEU A 47 -0.69 2.90 -2.21
C LEU A 47 -0.11 4.06 -1.37
N ALA A 48 0.65 4.95 -2.00
CA ALA A 48 1.19 6.14 -1.35
C ALA A 48 0.07 7.05 -0.80
N GLY A 49 -0.98 7.29 -1.59
CA GLY A 49 -2.12 8.11 -1.17
C GLY A 49 -2.89 7.52 0.03
N ILE A 50 -2.97 6.19 0.14
CA ILE A 50 -3.51 5.54 1.35
C ILE A 50 -2.67 5.89 2.58
N GLY A 51 -1.35 5.76 2.48
CA GLY A 51 -0.43 6.09 3.56
C GLY A 51 -0.53 7.56 3.98
N GLU A 52 -0.49 8.47 3.02
CA GLU A 52 -0.58 9.92 3.27
C GLU A 52 -1.89 10.33 3.95
N TRP A 53 -3.02 9.77 3.49
CA TRP A 53 -4.33 10.08 4.08
C TRP A 53 -4.45 9.52 5.50
N LEU A 54 -4.02 8.28 5.71
CA LEU A 54 -4.03 7.65 7.04
C LEU A 54 -3.14 8.41 8.02
N ASP A 55 -1.93 8.79 7.62
CA ASP A 55 -0.99 9.52 8.49
C ASP A 55 -1.59 10.84 8.97
N GLN A 56 -2.12 11.65 8.05
CA GLN A 56 -2.80 12.91 8.37
C GLN A 56 -4.00 12.72 9.31
N MET A 57 -4.80 11.69 9.08
CA MET A 57 -5.96 11.40 9.91
C MET A 57 -5.57 10.91 11.30
N ILE A 58 -4.57 10.03 11.40
CA ILE A 58 -4.05 9.52 12.68
C ILE A 58 -3.45 10.68 13.49
N GLU A 59 -2.65 11.54 12.87
CA GLU A 59 -2.05 12.70 13.55
C GLU A 59 -3.13 13.63 14.13
N ARG A 60 -4.22 13.85 13.39
CA ARG A 60 -5.37 14.61 13.89
C ARG A 60 -6.04 13.94 15.08
N LEU A 61 -6.31 12.64 14.98
CA LEU A 61 -7.00 11.88 16.04
C LEU A 61 -6.15 11.73 17.29
N ASP A 62 -4.83 11.58 17.17
CA ASP A 62 -3.89 11.47 18.29
C ASP A 62 -3.80 12.78 19.11
N ARG A 63 -4.21 13.92 18.56
CA ARG A 63 -4.38 15.17 19.33
C ARG A 63 -5.67 15.21 20.16
N GLU A 64 -6.70 14.53 19.70
CA GLU A 64 -8.06 14.59 20.26
C GLU A 64 -8.34 13.40 21.20
N GLN A 65 -7.63 12.30 21.02
CA GLN A 65 -7.90 11.02 21.67
C GLN A 65 -6.60 10.36 22.13
N PRO A 66 -6.60 9.61 23.25
CA PRO A 66 -5.42 8.87 23.68
C PRO A 66 -4.95 7.92 22.58
N PRO A 67 -3.63 7.75 22.37
CA PRO A 67 -3.13 6.89 21.32
C PRO A 67 -3.51 5.43 21.58
N GLU A 68 -3.86 4.71 20.51
CA GLU A 68 -3.98 3.25 20.54
C GLU A 68 -2.61 2.58 20.38
N PRO A 69 -2.41 1.38 20.97
CA PRO A 69 -1.21 0.60 20.74
C PRO A 69 -1.11 0.17 19.27
N ASP A 70 0.12 0.12 18.77
CA ASP A 70 0.41 -0.41 17.43
C ASP A 70 -0.01 -1.88 17.35
N VAL A 71 -0.57 -2.29 16.21
CA VAL A 71 -0.97 -3.68 15.93
C VAL A 71 -0.16 -4.18 14.76
N ASP A 72 0.80 -5.06 15.05
CA ASP A 72 1.65 -5.64 14.02
C ASP A 72 0.86 -6.56 13.08
N PRO A 73 1.19 -6.57 11.78
CA PRO A 73 0.53 -7.44 10.82
C PRO A 73 0.82 -8.92 11.15
N LEU A 74 -0.20 -9.75 10.95
CA LEU A 74 -0.05 -11.20 10.95
C LEU A 74 0.75 -11.65 9.72
N ALA A 75 1.28 -12.87 9.78
CA ALA A 75 1.96 -13.47 8.64
C ALA A 75 1.09 -13.47 7.38
N VAL A 76 1.69 -13.11 6.26
CA VAL A 76 1.06 -13.14 4.94
C VAL A 76 0.64 -14.59 4.64
N PRO A 77 -0.62 -14.85 4.25
CA PRO A 77 -1.06 -16.20 3.90
C PRO A 77 -0.43 -16.66 2.60
N GLU A 78 -0.34 -17.98 2.41
CA GLU A 78 0.13 -18.58 1.16
C GLU A 78 -0.90 -18.46 0.02
N THR A 79 -2.18 -18.32 0.37
CA THR A 79 -3.30 -18.24 -0.58
C THR A 79 -4.22 -17.06 -0.27
N PHE A 80 -4.86 -16.52 -1.30
CA PHE A 80 -5.83 -15.43 -1.20
C PHE A 80 -7.16 -15.86 -1.81
N ASP A 81 -8.26 -15.56 -1.11
CA ASP A 81 -9.62 -15.81 -1.58
C ASP A 81 -10.09 -14.74 -2.57
N VAL A 82 -9.57 -13.52 -2.40
CA VAL A 82 -9.88 -12.37 -3.26
C VAL A 82 -8.57 -11.80 -3.79
N GLU A 83 -8.41 -11.78 -5.11
CA GLU A 83 -7.27 -11.17 -5.77
C GLU A 83 -7.72 -10.44 -7.04
N PHE A 84 -7.42 -9.14 -7.12
CA PHE A 84 -7.77 -8.30 -8.27
C PHE A 84 -6.90 -7.03 -8.31
N ARG A 85 -7.03 -6.23 -9.38
CA ARG A 85 -6.34 -4.94 -9.53
C ARG A 85 -7.28 -3.77 -9.23
N ALA A 86 -6.84 -2.86 -8.38
CA ALA A 86 -7.59 -1.68 -8.01
C ALA A 86 -7.60 -0.64 -9.14
N SER A 87 -8.78 -0.20 -9.54
CA SER A 87 -8.96 0.99 -10.38
C SER A 87 -9.01 2.27 -9.54
N GLN A 88 -9.67 2.21 -8.39
CA GLN A 88 -9.85 3.35 -7.50
C GLN A 88 -9.85 2.91 -6.03
N ILE A 89 -9.36 3.78 -5.15
CA ILE A 89 -9.42 3.62 -3.70
C ILE A 89 -10.28 4.75 -3.11
N GLY A 90 -11.25 4.38 -2.28
CA GLY A 90 -12.02 5.28 -1.44
C GLY A 90 -11.64 5.11 0.03
N LEU A 91 -11.39 6.21 0.73
CA LEU A 91 -11.01 6.21 2.14
C LEU A 91 -12.03 6.99 2.96
N GLY A 92 -12.28 6.54 4.19
CA GLY A 92 -13.22 7.17 5.11
C GLY A 92 -12.89 6.87 6.57
N TYR A 93 -13.57 7.57 7.47
CA TYR A 93 -13.44 7.36 8.91
C TYR A 93 -14.83 7.23 9.54
N VAL A 94 -15.05 6.13 10.24
CA VAL A 94 -16.30 5.82 10.94
C VAL A 94 -16.13 6.28 12.39
N ALA A 95 -16.57 7.50 12.67
CA ALA A 95 -16.35 8.15 13.97
C ALA A 95 -17.00 7.41 15.15
N GLU A 96 -18.15 6.78 14.92
CA GLU A 96 -18.87 6.00 15.94
C GLU A 96 -18.06 4.80 16.46
N ASP A 97 -17.31 4.14 15.57
CA ASP A 97 -16.48 2.98 15.89
C ASP A 97 -14.99 3.32 16.11
N GLY A 98 -14.56 4.52 15.72
CA GLY A 98 -13.15 4.91 15.72
C GLY A 98 -12.29 4.18 14.68
N LEU A 99 -12.88 3.79 13.54
CA LEU A 99 -12.22 2.95 12.53
C LEU A 99 -12.04 3.68 11.20
N PHE A 100 -10.94 3.42 10.50
CA PHE A 100 -10.81 3.83 9.10
C PHE A 100 -11.48 2.80 8.20
N ALA A 101 -12.15 3.28 7.16
CA ALA A 101 -12.76 2.46 6.13
C ALA A 101 -11.97 2.57 4.84
N VAL A 102 -11.65 1.43 4.25
CA VAL A 102 -11.01 1.32 2.93
C VAL A 102 -11.99 0.64 1.99
N HIS A 103 -12.30 1.30 0.89
CA HIS A 103 -13.13 0.81 -0.19
C HIS A 103 -12.26 0.70 -1.45
N VAL A 104 -12.28 -0.44 -2.11
CA VAL A 104 -11.48 -0.64 -3.33
C VAL A 104 -12.39 -1.10 -4.46
N PHE A 105 -12.22 -0.44 -5.61
CA PHE A 105 -12.95 -0.71 -6.84
C PHE A 105 -12.07 -1.54 -7.76
N ASP A 106 -12.65 -2.58 -8.37
CA ASP A 106 -11.95 -3.43 -9.32
C ASP A 106 -11.84 -2.74 -10.70
N GLU A 107 -10.74 -2.95 -11.40
CA GLU A 107 -10.53 -2.52 -12.79
C GLU A 107 -11.46 -3.25 -13.75
N ASP A 108 -11.73 -4.53 -13.49
CA ASP A 108 -12.64 -5.36 -14.29
C ASP A 108 -14.09 -5.38 -13.75
N GLY A 109 -14.35 -4.60 -12.69
CA GLY A 109 -15.65 -4.57 -12.01
C GLY A 109 -16.71 -3.69 -12.70
N PRO A 110 -18.00 -3.86 -12.36
CA PRO A 110 -19.12 -3.17 -13.02
C PRO A 110 -19.21 -1.64 -12.81
N GLY A 111 -18.20 -1.00 -12.21
CA GLY A 111 -18.21 0.44 -11.88
C GLY A 111 -19.25 0.81 -10.82
N GLY A 112 -19.03 1.92 -10.11
CA GLY A 112 -20.00 2.47 -9.15
C GLY A 112 -20.11 1.76 -7.80
N THR A 113 -19.74 0.48 -7.70
CA THR A 113 -19.76 -0.29 -6.45
C THR A 113 -18.39 -0.85 -6.09
N PRO A 114 -17.93 -0.70 -4.84
CA PRO A 114 -16.64 -1.23 -4.42
C PRO A 114 -16.63 -2.77 -4.49
N ALA A 115 -15.59 -3.34 -5.06
CA ALA A 115 -15.38 -4.79 -5.07
C ALA A 115 -14.94 -5.31 -3.70
N PHE A 116 -14.22 -4.49 -2.95
CA PHE A 116 -13.70 -4.81 -1.63
C PHE A 116 -13.95 -3.70 -0.62
N ARG A 117 -14.19 -4.07 0.64
CA ARG A 117 -14.24 -3.15 1.78
C ARG A 117 -13.64 -3.79 3.02
N CYS A 118 -12.89 -3.01 3.80
CA CYS A 118 -12.54 -3.36 5.18
C CYS A 118 -12.52 -2.13 6.10
N LEU A 119 -12.52 -2.40 7.40
CA LEU A 119 -12.31 -1.44 8.47
C LEU A 119 -11.02 -1.78 9.20
N LEU A 120 -10.22 -0.77 9.57
CA LEU A 120 -8.97 -0.93 10.31
C LEU A 120 -8.94 -0.02 11.53
N SER A 121 -8.28 -0.48 12.60
CA SER A 121 -8.06 0.32 13.80
C SER A 121 -6.97 1.37 13.59
N ARG A 122 -6.86 2.33 14.51
CA ARG A 122 -5.79 3.34 14.47
C ARG A 122 -4.41 2.72 14.69
N GLY A 123 -4.33 1.71 15.56
CA GLY A 123 -3.12 0.92 15.77
C GLY A 123 -2.64 0.20 14.50
N GLN A 124 -3.56 -0.43 13.76
CA GLN A 124 -3.25 -1.05 12.46
C GLN A 124 -2.84 0.01 11.41
N GLY A 125 -3.57 1.13 11.37
CA GLY A 125 -3.29 2.23 10.46
C GLY A 125 -1.87 2.79 10.63
N ARG A 126 -1.40 2.96 11.87
CA ARG A 126 -0.06 3.51 12.14
C ARG A 126 1.06 2.59 11.64
N VAL A 127 0.93 1.28 11.85
CA VAL A 127 1.89 0.30 11.33
C VAL A 127 1.84 0.25 9.80
N LEU A 128 0.64 0.29 9.22
CA LEU A 128 0.44 0.32 7.78
C LEU A 128 1.08 1.55 7.12
N VAL A 129 0.94 2.74 7.70
CA VAL A 129 1.59 3.98 7.21
C VAL A 129 3.11 3.79 7.13
N ARG A 130 3.74 3.31 8.20
CA ARG A 130 5.20 3.06 8.22
C ARG A 130 5.61 2.04 7.15
N LYS A 131 4.82 0.97 6.98
CA LYS A 131 5.08 -0.03 5.95
C LYS A 131 4.96 0.56 4.55
N ILE A 132 3.87 1.29 4.26
CA ILE A 132 3.62 1.97 2.99
C ILE A 132 4.80 2.89 2.66
N ALA A 133 5.21 3.75 3.60
CA ALA A 133 6.34 4.64 3.42
C ALA A 133 7.62 3.85 3.06
N SER A 134 7.90 2.75 3.77
CA SER A 134 9.05 1.90 3.47
C SER A 134 9.01 1.27 2.08
N VAL A 135 7.86 0.73 1.64
CA VAL A 135 7.76 0.04 0.35
C VAL A 135 7.75 1.01 -0.83
N VAL A 136 7.13 2.18 -0.66
CA VAL A 136 7.05 3.26 -1.67
C VAL A 136 8.41 3.96 -1.84
N ALA A 137 9.13 4.21 -0.74
CA ALA A 137 10.42 4.91 -0.73
C ALA A 137 11.59 4.07 -1.25
N ALA A 138 11.45 2.74 -1.30
CA ALA A 138 12.50 1.83 -1.79
C ALA A 138 12.65 1.86 -3.32
N GLY A 139 12.73 3.05 -3.91
CA GLY A 139 12.94 3.28 -5.34
C GLY A 139 14.32 2.86 -5.83
N ARG A 140 14.59 3.13 -7.11
CA ARG A 140 15.93 2.93 -7.69
C ARG A 140 16.92 3.84 -6.97
N PRO A 141 18.11 3.35 -6.57
CA PRO A 141 19.15 4.22 -6.06
C PRO A 141 19.47 5.28 -7.12
N THR A 142 19.65 6.54 -6.71
CA THR A 142 20.06 7.60 -7.63
C THR A 142 21.57 7.53 -7.85
N CYS A 143 22.01 7.88 -9.07
CA CYS A 143 23.42 7.96 -9.38
C CYS A 143 24.03 9.17 -8.63
N PRO A 144 25.07 8.99 -7.79
CA PRO A 144 25.66 10.08 -7.03
C PRO A 144 26.35 11.13 -7.91
N LEU A 145 26.56 10.82 -9.19
CA LEU A 145 27.19 11.73 -10.14
C LEU A 145 26.16 12.59 -10.87
N CYS A 146 25.07 12.01 -11.39
CA CYS A 146 24.10 12.70 -12.26
C CYS A 146 22.67 12.82 -11.70
N ASP A 147 22.43 12.28 -10.49
CA ASP A 147 21.12 12.26 -9.82
C ASP A 147 20.02 11.50 -10.57
N LEU A 148 20.35 10.83 -11.68
CA LEU A 148 19.41 9.98 -12.41
C LEU A 148 19.21 8.62 -11.71
N PRO A 149 18.00 8.03 -11.77
CA PRO A 149 17.75 6.68 -11.25
C PRO A 149 18.65 5.64 -11.92
N ILE A 150 19.24 4.75 -11.10
CA ILE A 150 20.04 3.62 -11.60
C ILE A 150 19.13 2.44 -11.90
N ASP A 151 19.16 1.97 -13.14
CA ASP A 151 18.47 0.75 -13.53
C ASP A 151 19.11 -0.51 -12.93
N PRO A 152 18.32 -1.56 -12.64
CA PRO A 152 18.85 -2.82 -12.10
C PRO A 152 19.92 -3.47 -12.99
N ASP A 153 19.81 -3.27 -14.31
CA ASP A 153 20.75 -3.82 -15.30
C ASP A 153 21.98 -2.90 -15.51
N GLY A 154 22.07 -1.80 -14.76
CA GLY A 154 23.13 -0.79 -14.80
C GLY A 154 22.66 0.55 -15.38
N HIS A 155 23.35 1.64 -15.05
CA HIS A 155 23.06 2.98 -15.55
C HIS A 155 24.28 3.58 -16.25
N VAL A 156 24.08 4.12 -17.46
CA VAL A 156 25.10 4.87 -18.18
C VAL A 156 25.02 6.32 -17.74
N CYS A 157 25.93 6.73 -16.85
CA CYS A 157 25.97 8.08 -16.32
C CYS A 157 26.51 9.09 -17.35
N PRO A 158 25.73 10.10 -17.78
CA PRO A 158 26.21 11.10 -18.75
C PRO A 158 27.34 11.99 -18.20
N ARG A 159 27.44 12.14 -16.87
CA ARG A 159 28.50 12.91 -16.19
C ARG A 159 29.79 12.11 -15.97
N SER A 160 29.73 10.80 -16.10
CA SER A 160 30.92 9.96 -16.19
C SER A 160 31.40 10.01 -17.64
N ASN A 161 32.23 10.99 -17.99
CA ASN A 161 32.82 11.12 -19.33
C ASN A 161 33.36 9.77 -19.86
N GLY A 162 32.57 9.07 -20.68
CA GLY A 162 32.99 8.11 -21.71
C GLY A 162 33.79 6.85 -21.34
N HIS A 163 34.15 6.56 -20.10
CA HIS A 163 34.92 5.34 -19.79
C HIS A 163 34.01 4.10 -19.65
N GLN A 164 33.77 3.40 -20.76
CA GLN A 164 33.48 1.96 -20.70
C GLN A 164 34.75 1.23 -20.23
N PRO A 165 34.74 0.48 -19.13
CA PRO A 165 35.75 -0.55 -18.96
C PRO A 165 35.47 -1.62 -20.01
N VAL A 166 36.44 -1.81 -20.90
CA VAL A 166 36.44 -2.91 -21.87
C VAL A 166 36.31 -4.21 -21.06
N ARG A 167 35.22 -4.95 -21.23
CA ARG A 167 35.09 -6.30 -20.66
C ARG A 167 36.14 -7.19 -21.34
N THR A 168 37.10 -7.69 -20.57
CA THR A 168 37.97 -8.81 -20.97
C THR A 168 37.27 -10.11 -20.59
#